data_AF-A0A919APD5-F1
#
_entry.id   AF-A0A919APD5-F1
#
_cell.length_a   1.000
_cell.length_b   1.000
_cell.length_c   1.000
_cell.angle_alpha   90.00
_cell.angle_beta   90.00
_cell.angle_gamma   90.00
#
_symmetry.space_group_name_H-M   'P 1'
#
loop_
_entity.id
_entity.type
_entity.pdbx_description
1 polymer ?
#
loop_
_entity_poly.entity_id
_entity_poly.type
_entity_poly.pdbx_seq_one_letter_code
_entity_poly.pdbx_strand_id
1 'polypeptide(L)'
;MGSMNETGPEGSEHQVRTGAELARVAEQDRDLAENLIERARRDGLQLVGENGLLTGLLKLVLEGALEAEMAEHLGYEKGDPAGAGSGNCRNGTSRKTVLSQVGPVTIDIPRDRAGSFTPQIVPKHARRVDGFSETIVSLYAKGLTTGEIQAHLAEVYGVDVSRDLVSRATAQVSADLAAWRTRPLDRVYAVLLIDCIYIKIRDGAVANKPVYIAVGINLDGDRDVLGMWVGTGGEGAKQWMTWLTELRNRGVHDVLIACCDGLKGLPESVNDVWPQTDVQLCVVHLVRTSLRYAAKQHWSAIARQLREVYTAKTADEAEQRFDRFAEEWGERYPAVIDTWRRHWEHVIVFLRFPAPIRRVVYTTNMIESLNSRFRQATRRRGHFPDDDAALKVLYLVIRNPIKNRPNVTGKTPSWKQAINSLAGYYGDRVTDH
;
A
#
# COMPACT_ATOMS: atom_id res chain seq x y z
N MET A 1 68.49 -22.15 -9.13
CA MET A 1 67.63 -21.95 -10.32
C MET A 1 66.30 -22.63 -10.03
N GLY A 2 65.20 -21.86 -10.03
CA GLY A 2 63.86 -22.39 -9.78
C GLY A 2 63.07 -21.56 -8.78
N SER A 3 62.68 -20.36 -9.20
CA SER A 3 61.69 -19.52 -8.54
C SER A 3 60.31 -20.15 -8.72
N MET A 4 59.61 -20.48 -7.63
CA MET A 4 58.17 -20.74 -7.65
C MET A 4 57.49 -19.61 -6.88
N ASN A 5 56.97 -18.64 -7.62
CA ASN A 5 55.98 -17.69 -7.13
C ASN A 5 54.60 -18.29 -7.41
N GLU A 6 53.87 -18.63 -6.36
CA GLU A 6 52.42 -18.81 -6.42
C GLU A 6 51.77 -17.44 -6.32
N THR A 7 51.20 -16.96 -7.42
CA THR A 7 50.28 -15.80 -7.44
C THR A 7 48.89 -16.32 -7.80
N GLY A 8 47.97 -16.28 -6.82
CA GLY A 8 46.54 -16.51 -7.05
C GLY A 8 45.90 -15.38 -7.86
N PRO A 9 44.67 -15.58 -8.38
CA PRO A 9 44.00 -14.60 -9.21
C PRO A 9 43.54 -13.40 -8.36
N GLU A 10 44.02 -12.21 -8.72
CA GLU A 10 43.55 -10.93 -8.18
C GLU A 10 42.07 -10.74 -8.50
N GLY A 11 41.26 -10.52 -7.47
CA GLY A 11 39.87 -10.13 -7.60
C GLY A 11 39.76 -8.74 -8.22
N SER A 12 38.89 -8.56 -9.21
CA SER A 12 38.57 -7.27 -9.77
C SER A 12 37.83 -6.43 -8.72
N GLU A 13 38.54 -5.58 -7.99
CA GLU A 13 37.95 -4.56 -7.13
C GLU A 13 37.08 -3.61 -7.96
N HIS A 14 35.79 -3.57 -7.63
CA HIS A 14 34.86 -2.60 -8.18
C HIS A 14 35.21 -1.22 -7.61
N GLN A 15 36.02 -0.47 -8.33
CA GLN A 15 36.49 0.84 -7.91
C GLN A 15 35.32 1.83 -7.86
N VAL A 16 34.95 2.25 -6.65
CA VAL A 16 33.91 3.27 -6.42
C VAL A 16 34.42 4.61 -6.97
N ARG A 17 33.75 5.13 -7.99
CA ARG A 17 34.10 6.40 -8.67
C ARG A 17 34.06 7.57 -7.68
N THR A 18 35.04 8.47 -7.79
CA THR A 18 35.19 9.62 -6.88
C THR A 18 34.27 10.80 -7.27
N GLY A 19 34.02 11.72 -6.33
CA GLY A 19 33.12 12.87 -6.54
C GLY A 19 33.50 13.83 -7.68
N ALA A 20 34.78 13.87 -8.08
CA ALA A 20 35.25 14.68 -9.21
C ALA A 20 34.93 14.03 -10.58
N GLU A 21 34.87 12.70 -10.66
CA GLU A 21 34.44 11.98 -11.86
C GLU A 21 32.92 12.10 -12.07
N LEU A 22 32.15 12.12 -10.98
CA LEU A 22 30.70 12.38 -11.03
C LEU A 22 30.37 13.78 -11.54
N ALA A 23 31.16 14.81 -11.19
CA ALA A 23 30.98 16.17 -11.68
C ALA A 23 31.29 16.30 -13.18
N ARG A 24 32.34 15.62 -13.68
CA ARG A 24 32.66 15.57 -15.11
C ARG A 24 31.62 14.81 -15.93
N VAL A 25 31.10 13.70 -15.41
CA VAL A 25 30.00 12.96 -16.04
C VAL A 25 28.74 13.83 -16.11
N ALA A 26 28.42 14.56 -15.05
CA ALA A 26 27.26 15.46 -15.03
C ALA A 26 27.36 16.65 -16.01
N GLU A 27 28.57 17.12 -16.31
CA GLU A 27 28.81 18.19 -17.29
C GLU A 27 28.75 17.64 -18.73
N GLN A 28 29.34 16.47 -18.98
CA GLN A 28 29.21 15.74 -20.25
C GLN A 28 27.75 15.34 -20.55
N ASP A 29 26.98 14.97 -19.54
CA ASP A 29 25.55 14.64 -19.65
C ASP A 29 24.71 15.89 -19.97
N ARG A 30 25.13 17.08 -19.51
CA ARG A 30 24.46 18.35 -19.82
C ARG A 30 24.70 18.74 -21.28
N ASP A 31 25.94 18.68 -21.75
CA ASP A 31 26.28 18.99 -23.15
C ASP A 31 25.60 17.98 -24.10
N LEU A 32 25.56 16.71 -23.73
CA LEU A 32 24.82 15.68 -24.47
C LEU A 32 23.32 16.02 -24.53
N ALA A 33 22.71 16.39 -23.41
CA ALA A 33 21.30 16.75 -23.35
C ALA A 33 20.97 17.99 -24.19
N GLU A 34 21.81 19.03 -24.17
CA GLU A 34 21.63 20.23 -25.00
C GLU A 34 21.74 19.90 -26.49
N ASN A 35 22.76 19.15 -26.90
CA ASN A 35 22.93 18.70 -28.28
C ASN A 35 21.75 17.82 -28.77
N LEU A 36 21.20 16.98 -27.89
CA LEU A 36 20.04 16.13 -28.15
C LEU A 36 18.76 16.96 -28.32
N ILE A 37 18.55 17.98 -27.48
CA ILE A 37 17.41 18.91 -27.59
C ILE A 37 17.52 19.74 -28.87
N GLU A 38 18.71 20.21 -29.23
CA GLU A 38 18.93 20.95 -30.49
C GLU A 38 18.66 20.08 -31.72
N ARG A 39 19.13 18.83 -31.75
CA ARG A 39 18.78 17.87 -32.82
C ARG A 39 17.28 17.62 -32.91
N ALA A 40 16.60 17.39 -31.79
CA ALA A 40 15.15 17.20 -31.80
C ALA A 40 14.40 18.43 -32.36
N ARG A 41 14.83 19.64 -32.00
CA ARG A 41 14.25 20.89 -32.55
C ARG A 41 14.53 21.06 -34.04
N ARG A 42 15.75 20.74 -34.48
CA ARG A 42 16.17 20.85 -35.88
C ARG A 42 15.42 19.88 -36.79
N ASP A 43 15.26 18.64 -36.33
CA ASP A 43 14.73 17.53 -37.11
C ASP A 43 13.21 17.34 -36.89
N GLY A 44 12.58 18.19 -36.06
CA GLY A 44 11.15 18.13 -35.74
C GLY A 44 10.74 16.86 -34.99
N LEU A 45 11.69 16.19 -34.33
CA LEU A 45 11.46 14.94 -33.64
C LEU A 45 10.72 15.16 -32.32
N GLN A 46 9.73 14.33 -32.04
CA GLN A 46 9.13 14.26 -30.72
C GLN A 46 10.15 13.71 -29.71
N LEU A 47 10.05 14.10 -28.44
CA LEU A 47 10.95 13.61 -27.41
C LEU A 47 10.71 12.12 -27.11
N VAL A 48 9.45 11.70 -27.17
CA VAL A 48 8.94 10.34 -26.91
C VAL A 48 8.04 9.89 -28.07
N GLY A 49 7.65 8.61 -28.12
CA GLY A 49 6.85 8.00 -29.19
C GLY A 49 7.66 7.11 -30.13
N GLU A 50 7.01 6.40 -31.06
CA GLU A 50 7.63 5.36 -31.91
C GLU A 50 8.86 5.85 -32.72
N ASN A 51 8.90 7.13 -33.07
CA ASN A 51 10.03 7.78 -33.76
C ASN A 51 10.64 8.95 -32.94
N GLY A 52 10.49 8.89 -31.63
CA GLY A 52 11.01 9.90 -30.72
C GLY A 52 12.53 9.81 -30.50
N LEU A 53 13.13 10.89 -30.04
CA LEU A 53 14.57 10.92 -29.76
C LEU A 53 14.95 9.90 -28.67
N LEU A 54 14.17 9.82 -27.59
CA LEU A 54 14.45 8.92 -26.47
C LEU A 54 14.23 7.44 -26.83
N THR A 55 13.29 7.12 -27.73
CA THR A 55 13.13 5.75 -28.22
C THR A 55 14.27 5.33 -29.12
N GLY A 56 14.82 6.25 -29.94
CA GLY A 56 16.04 6.02 -30.72
C GLY A 56 17.26 5.77 -29.85
N LEU A 57 17.45 6.54 -28.77
CA LEU A 57 18.54 6.32 -27.82
C LEU A 57 18.39 5.01 -27.06
N LEU A 58 17.18 4.72 -26.57
CA LEU A 58 16.89 3.47 -25.87
C LEU A 58 17.13 2.25 -26.78
N LYS A 59 16.79 2.35 -28.07
CA LYS A 59 17.12 1.33 -29.08
C LYS A 59 18.63 1.05 -29.10
N LEU A 60 19.46 2.08 -29.22
CA LEU A 60 20.92 1.93 -29.31
C LEU A 60 21.51 1.29 -28.04
N VAL A 61 21.01 1.68 -26.86
CA VAL A 61 21.47 1.10 -25.59
C VAL A 61 21.09 -0.38 -25.49
N LEU A 62 19.84 -0.72 -25.82
CA LEU A 62 19.36 -2.11 -25.77
C LEU A 62 20.09 -3.00 -26.79
N GLU A 63 20.29 -2.53 -28.03
CA GLU A 63 21.02 -3.28 -29.06
C GLU A 63 22.50 -3.45 -28.69
N GLY A 64 23.15 -2.40 -28.18
CA GLY A 64 24.54 -2.48 -27.72
C GLY A 64 24.72 -3.48 -26.58
N ALA A 65 23.80 -3.49 -25.62
CA ALA A 65 23.87 -4.43 -24.50
C ALA A 65 23.58 -5.87 -24.92
N LEU A 66 22.65 -6.10 -25.86
CA LEU A 66 22.40 -7.43 -26.43
C LEU A 66 23.60 -7.94 -27.26
N GLU A 67 24.31 -7.05 -27.96
CA GLU A 67 25.54 -7.39 -28.69
C GLU A 67 26.68 -7.79 -27.74
N ALA A 68 26.78 -7.12 -26.59
CA ALA A 68 27.72 -7.47 -25.52
C ALA A 68 27.40 -8.83 -24.88
N GLU A 69 26.13 -9.09 -24.55
CA GLU A 69 25.68 -10.41 -24.07
C GLU A 69 26.00 -11.51 -25.09
N MET A 70 25.84 -11.24 -26.38
CA MET A 70 26.16 -12.19 -27.45
C MET A 70 27.67 -12.45 -27.56
N ALA A 71 28.51 -11.42 -27.38
CA ALA A 71 29.96 -11.57 -27.37
C ALA A 71 30.41 -12.44 -26.19
N GLU A 72 29.84 -12.21 -25.01
CA GLU A 72 30.09 -13.02 -23.81
C GLU A 72 29.63 -14.48 -24.02
N HIS A 73 28.42 -14.69 -24.54
CA HIS A 73 27.87 -16.03 -24.80
C HIS A 73 28.71 -16.84 -25.78
N LEU A 74 29.25 -16.20 -26.83
CA LEU A 74 30.08 -16.85 -27.83
C LEU A 74 31.56 -16.90 -27.46
N GLY A 75 32.01 -16.07 -26.51
CA GLY A 75 33.39 -15.93 -26.10
C GLY A 75 34.26 -15.13 -27.07
N TYR A 76 33.66 -14.42 -28.02
CA TYR A 76 34.40 -13.63 -29.03
C TYR A 76 33.55 -12.50 -29.65
N GLU A 77 34.23 -11.49 -30.17
CA GLU A 77 33.61 -10.28 -30.73
C GLU A 77 33.13 -10.44 -32.18
N LYS A 78 32.25 -9.53 -32.62
CA LYS A 78 31.75 -9.55 -34.00
C LYS A 78 32.90 -9.32 -35.00
N GLY A 79 33.17 -10.31 -35.83
CA GLY A 79 34.24 -10.25 -36.85
C GLY A 79 35.59 -10.76 -36.36
N ASP A 80 35.66 -11.30 -35.15
CA ASP A 80 36.88 -11.89 -34.61
C ASP A 80 37.21 -13.24 -35.30
N PRO A 81 38.45 -13.42 -35.82
CA PRO A 81 38.92 -14.70 -36.35
C PRO A 81 38.80 -15.88 -35.38
N ALA A 82 38.79 -15.63 -34.06
CA ALA A 82 38.61 -16.66 -33.03
C ALA A 82 37.25 -17.39 -33.15
N GLY A 83 36.25 -16.78 -33.81
CA GLY A 83 34.97 -17.42 -34.10
C GLY A 83 35.00 -18.45 -35.23
N ALA A 84 36.10 -18.56 -35.98
CA ALA A 84 36.22 -19.53 -37.07
C ALA A 84 36.53 -20.94 -36.51
N GLY A 85 35.55 -21.84 -36.55
CA GLY A 85 35.72 -23.23 -36.10
C GLY A 85 35.35 -23.47 -34.62
N SER A 86 34.79 -22.49 -33.92
CA SER A 86 34.35 -22.58 -32.51
C SER A 86 33.04 -23.38 -32.29
N GLY A 87 32.47 -23.95 -33.35
CA GLY A 87 31.25 -24.77 -33.31
C GLY A 87 29.92 -23.98 -33.32
N ASN A 88 29.87 -22.77 -32.75
CA ASN A 88 28.71 -21.88 -32.81
C ASN A 88 29.12 -20.49 -33.33
N CYS A 89 28.26 -19.86 -34.12
CA CYS A 89 28.55 -18.55 -34.71
C CYS A 89 27.34 -17.62 -34.78
N ARG A 90 27.60 -16.32 -34.89
CA ARG A 90 26.57 -15.29 -35.10
C ARG A 90 25.83 -15.56 -36.42
N ASN A 91 24.50 -15.47 -36.41
CA ASN A 91 23.62 -15.77 -37.54
C ASN A 91 22.56 -14.68 -37.74
N GLY A 92 23.02 -13.44 -37.91
CA GLY A 92 22.17 -12.27 -38.13
C GLY A 92 21.37 -11.84 -36.91
N THR A 93 20.28 -11.12 -37.16
CA THR A 93 19.40 -10.56 -36.13
C THR A 93 17.94 -10.94 -36.35
N SER A 94 17.12 -10.86 -35.30
CA SER A 94 15.67 -10.91 -35.38
C SER A 94 15.07 -9.63 -34.84
N ARG A 95 14.14 -9.05 -35.58
CA ARG A 95 13.43 -7.83 -35.18
C ARG A 95 12.40 -8.13 -34.09
N LYS A 96 12.38 -7.31 -33.05
CA LYS A 96 11.39 -7.36 -31.97
C LYS A 96 11.00 -5.96 -31.54
N THR A 97 9.69 -5.71 -31.45
CA THR A 97 9.19 -4.47 -30.85
C THR A 97 8.93 -4.69 -29.37
N VAL A 98 9.60 -3.90 -28.53
CA VAL A 98 9.48 -3.90 -27.07
C VAL A 98 8.79 -2.62 -26.64
N LEU A 99 7.83 -2.74 -25.74
CA LEU A 99 7.13 -1.60 -25.15
C LEU A 99 7.96 -1.04 -24.00
N SER A 100 8.32 0.25 -24.08
CA SER A 100 9.07 0.98 -23.06
C SER A 100 8.26 2.16 -22.52
N GLN A 101 8.79 2.83 -21.48
CA GLN A 101 8.16 4.03 -20.91
C GLN A 101 8.17 5.24 -21.86
N VAL A 102 9.05 5.25 -22.86
CA VAL A 102 9.16 6.35 -23.84
C VAL A 102 8.46 6.04 -25.16
N GLY A 103 7.83 4.86 -25.28
CA GLY A 103 7.11 4.42 -26.49
C GLY A 103 7.51 3.00 -26.94
N PRO A 104 6.89 2.47 -27.99
CA PRO A 104 7.32 1.24 -28.63
C PRO A 104 8.72 1.43 -29.25
N VAL A 105 9.63 0.49 -28.99
CA VAL A 105 10.99 0.49 -29.52
C VAL A 105 11.21 -0.78 -30.31
N THR A 106 11.51 -0.64 -31.60
CA THR A 106 11.84 -1.77 -32.47
C THR A 106 13.35 -1.99 -32.45
N ILE A 107 13.77 -3.10 -31.84
CA ILE A 107 15.17 -3.51 -31.68
C ILE A 107 15.49 -4.72 -32.55
N ASP A 108 16.74 -4.82 -32.98
CA ASP A 108 17.30 -5.95 -33.70
C ASP A 108 18.12 -6.82 -32.73
N ILE A 109 17.61 -8.02 -32.43
CA ILE A 109 18.21 -8.92 -31.43
C ILE A 109 19.20 -9.86 -32.12
N PRO A 110 20.46 -9.94 -31.69
CA PRO A 110 21.45 -10.83 -32.28
C PRO A 110 21.07 -12.30 -32.05
N ARG A 111 21.42 -13.15 -33.02
CA ARG A 111 21.16 -14.58 -32.99
C ARG A 111 22.44 -15.38 -33.16
N ASP A 112 22.50 -16.52 -32.51
CA ASP A 112 23.51 -17.55 -32.76
C ASP A 112 22.95 -18.65 -33.70
N ARG A 113 23.86 -19.39 -34.34
CA ARG A 113 23.51 -20.45 -35.30
C ARG A 113 22.95 -21.69 -34.60
N ALA A 114 23.43 -22.00 -33.40
CA ALA A 114 22.92 -23.10 -32.60
C ALA A 114 21.59 -22.80 -31.88
N GLY A 115 21.14 -21.54 -31.85
CA GLY A 115 19.90 -21.12 -31.18
C GLY A 115 19.96 -21.18 -29.65
N SER A 116 21.16 -21.31 -29.08
CA SER A 116 21.43 -21.48 -27.65
C SER A 116 21.44 -20.16 -26.89
N PHE A 117 21.60 -19.02 -27.57
CA PHE A 117 21.66 -17.70 -26.93
C PHE A 117 20.34 -17.36 -26.26
N THR A 118 20.37 -17.03 -24.96
CA THR A 118 19.18 -16.64 -24.18
C THR A 118 19.43 -15.29 -23.53
N PRO A 119 19.05 -14.18 -24.19
CA PRO A 119 19.35 -12.83 -23.71
C PRO A 119 18.67 -12.55 -22.37
N GLN A 120 19.39 -11.84 -21.48
CA GLN A 120 18.93 -11.52 -20.13
C GLN A 120 18.25 -10.15 -20.10
N ILE A 121 18.82 -9.15 -20.76
CA ILE A 121 18.29 -7.77 -20.80
C ILE A 121 16.93 -7.70 -21.50
N VAL A 122 16.76 -8.44 -22.60
CA VAL A 122 15.46 -8.58 -23.28
C VAL A 122 15.13 -10.07 -23.47
N PRO A 123 14.47 -10.70 -22.48
CA PRO A 123 14.19 -12.13 -22.51
C PRO A 123 13.41 -12.56 -23.76
N LYS A 124 13.62 -13.82 -24.19
CA LYS A 124 12.84 -14.43 -25.29
C LYS A 124 11.34 -14.27 -25.01
N HIS A 125 10.57 -13.89 -26.03
CA HIS A 125 9.12 -13.63 -25.97
C HIS A 125 8.64 -12.45 -25.10
N ALA A 126 9.50 -11.82 -24.28
CA ALA A 126 9.11 -10.67 -23.46
C ALA A 126 8.96 -9.38 -24.30
N ARG A 127 7.74 -8.86 -24.47
CA ARG A 127 7.49 -7.64 -25.27
C ARG A 127 7.54 -6.34 -24.47
N ARG A 128 8.10 -6.34 -23.26
CA ARG A 128 8.04 -5.21 -22.31
C ARG A 128 9.38 -4.99 -21.62
N VAL A 129 9.72 -3.72 -21.38
CA VAL A 129 10.76 -3.29 -20.44
C VAL A 129 10.12 -3.04 -19.07
N ASP A 130 10.83 -3.33 -17.99
CA ASP A 130 10.33 -3.19 -16.61
C ASP A 130 9.87 -1.75 -16.29
N GLY A 131 8.79 -1.63 -15.48
CA GLY A 131 8.15 -0.37 -15.07
C GLY A 131 6.83 0.02 -15.77
N PHE A 132 6.52 -0.55 -16.94
CA PHE A 132 5.21 -0.32 -17.60
C PHE A 132 4.04 -0.93 -16.81
N SER A 133 4.25 -2.15 -16.29
CA SER A 133 3.27 -2.83 -15.43
C SER A 133 3.04 -2.07 -14.11
N GLU A 134 4.08 -1.48 -13.53
CA GLU A 134 3.99 -0.68 -12.30
C GLU A 134 3.15 0.58 -12.52
N THR A 135 3.28 1.22 -13.68
CA THR A 135 2.45 2.37 -14.05
C THR A 135 0.98 1.98 -14.15
N ILE A 136 0.66 0.84 -14.79
CA ILE A 136 -0.71 0.31 -14.83
C ILE A 136 -1.24 0.05 -13.41
N VAL A 137 -0.45 -0.59 -12.55
CA VAL A 137 -0.83 -0.88 -11.16
C VAL A 137 -1.05 0.41 -10.36
N SER A 138 -0.19 1.42 -10.55
CA SER A 138 -0.30 2.74 -9.90
C SER A 138 -1.56 3.49 -10.33
N LEU A 139 -1.89 3.50 -11.63
CA LEU A 139 -3.13 4.11 -12.14
C LEU A 139 -4.36 3.37 -11.61
N TYR A 140 -4.31 2.03 -11.57
CA TYR A 140 -5.37 1.22 -10.99
C TYR A 140 -5.56 1.51 -9.49
N ALA A 141 -4.46 1.68 -8.74
CA ALA A 141 -4.47 2.06 -7.32
C ALA A 141 -5.06 3.45 -7.08
N LYS A 142 -4.89 4.38 -8.02
CA LYS A 142 -5.50 5.72 -8.01
C LYS A 142 -6.99 5.71 -8.36
N GLY A 143 -7.59 4.53 -8.53
CA GLY A 143 -9.01 4.35 -8.74
C GLY A 143 -9.43 4.42 -10.21
N LEU A 144 -8.52 4.49 -11.18
CA LEU A 144 -8.91 4.47 -12.60
C LEU A 144 -9.44 3.09 -12.98
N THR A 145 -10.49 3.06 -13.80
CA THR A 145 -11.03 1.85 -14.44
C THR A 145 -10.08 1.33 -15.52
N THR A 146 -10.23 0.07 -15.94
CA THR A 146 -9.40 -0.50 -17.02
C THR A 146 -9.51 0.27 -18.33
N GLY A 147 -10.71 0.81 -18.63
CA GLY A 147 -10.93 1.66 -19.80
C GLY A 147 -10.25 3.03 -19.69
N GLU A 148 -10.30 3.67 -18.52
CA GLU A 148 -9.60 4.94 -18.29
C GLU A 148 -8.08 4.77 -18.33
N ILE A 149 -7.56 3.66 -17.82
CA ILE A 149 -6.13 3.33 -17.91
C ILE A 149 -5.74 3.16 -19.38
N GLN A 150 -6.52 2.42 -20.17
CA GLN A 150 -6.28 2.28 -21.61
C GLN A 150 -6.25 3.65 -22.31
N ALA A 151 -7.27 4.48 -22.08
CA ALA A 151 -7.36 5.81 -22.69
C ALA A 151 -6.17 6.71 -22.30
N HIS A 152 -5.81 6.70 -21.01
CA HIS A 152 -4.68 7.48 -20.51
C HIS A 152 -3.34 7.01 -21.11
N LEU A 153 -3.14 5.70 -21.25
CA LEU A 153 -1.92 5.17 -21.85
C LEU A 153 -1.84 5.48 -23.36
N ALA A 154 -2.98 5.44 -24.06
CA ALA A 154 -3.05 5.85 -25.46
C ALA A 154 -2.75 7.34 -25.64
N GLU A 155 -3.29 8.20 -24.77
CA GLU A 155 -3.10 9.65 -24.81
C GLU A 155 -1.66 10.07 -24.47
N VAL A 156 -1.08 9.51 -23.41
CA VAL A 156 0.24 9.93 -22.91
C VAL A 156 1.39 9.26 -23.65
N TYR A 157 1.24 7.97 -23.99
CA TYR A 157 2.32 7.17 -24.57
C TYR A 157 2.10 6.79 -26.04
N GLY A 158 0.93 7.11 -26.63
CA GLY A 158 0.60 6.73 -28.00
C GLY A 158 0.41 5.22 -28.19
N VAL A 159 0.21 4.46 -27.10
CA VAL A 159 0.12 3.00 -27.13
C VAL A 159 -1.33 2.53 -27.01
N ASP A 160 -1.81 1.76 -27.97
CA ASP A 160 -3.08 1.05 -27.82
C ASP A 160 -2.90 -0.19 -26.92
N VAL A 161 -3.50 -0.13 -25.74
CA VAL A 161 -3.38 -1.15 -24.70
C VAL A 161 -4.71 -1.87 -24.53
N SER A 162 -4.76 -3.17 -24.83
CA SER A 162 -6.00 -3.92 -24.64
C SER A 162 -6.42 -4.02 -23.16
N ARG A 163 -7.72 -4.09 -22.89
CA ARG A 163 -8.24 -4.31 -21.52
C ARG A 163 -7.69 -5.58 -20.89
N ASP A 164 -7.52 -6.63 -21.70
CA ASP A 164 -6.94 -7.90 -21.27
C ASP A 164 -5.49 -7.73 -20.77
N LEU A 165 -4.75 -6.80 -21.38
CA LEU A 165 -3.40 -6.44 -20.96
C LEU A 165 -3.37 -5.77 -19.58
N VAL A 166 -4.33 -4.87 -19.30
CA VAL A 166 -4.50 -4.22 -18.00
C VAL A 166 -4.91 -5.24 -16.93
N SER A 167 -5.82 -6.16 -17.29
CA SER A 167 -6.23 -7.26 -16.40
C SER A 167 -5.05 -8.18 -16.05
N ARG A 168 -4.23 -8.58 -17.03
CA ARG A 168 -3.01 -9.38 -16.76
C ARG A 168 -2.01 -8.62 -15.90
N ALA A 169 -1.77 -7.34 -16.16
CA ALA A 169 -0.86 -6.53 -15.35
C ALA A 169 -1.32 -6.43 -13.88
N THR A 170 -2.63 -6.49 -13.63
CA THR A 170 -3.20 -6.46 -12.27
C THR A 170 -3.46 -7.86 -11.68
N ALA A 171 -3.09 -8.93 -12.39
CA ALA A 171 -3.23 -10.31 -11.90
C ALA A 171 -2.24 -10.61 -10.77
N GLN A 172 -1.00 -10.10 -10.86
CA GLN A 172 -0.01 -10.20 -9.79
C GLN A 172 -0.53 -9.63 -8.47
N VAL A 173 -1.27 -8.52 -8.55
CA VAL A 173 -1.89 -7.89 -7.37
C VAL A 173 -2.88 -8.83 -6.67
N SER A 174 -3.60 -9.69 -7.42
CA SER A 174 -4.47 -10.70 -6.80
C SER A 174 -3.68 -11.73 -6.00
N ALA A 175 -2.55 -12.21 -6.55
CA ALA A 175 -1.69 -13.14 -5.84
C ALA A 175 -1.07 -12.49 -4.60
N ASP A 176 -0.59 -11.25 -4.72
CA ASP A 176 -0.03 -10.50 -3.60
C ASP A 176 -1.08 -10.23 -2.52
N LEU A 177 -2.32 -9.91 -2.90
CA LEU A 177 -3.43 -9.76 -1.97
C LEU A 177 -3.72 -11.07 -1.22
N ALA A 178 -3.76 -12.19 -1.93
CA ALA A 178 -3.98 -13.50 -1.32
C ALA A 178 -2.88 -13.84 -0.29
N ALA A 179 -1.61 -13.65 -0.67
CA ALA A 179 -0.47 -13.84 0.22
C ALA A 179 -0.49 -12.86 1.41
N TRP A 180 -0.86 -11.61 1.19
CA TRP A 180 -0.96 -10.60 2.23
C TRP A 180 -2.07 -10.91 3.23
N ARG A 181 -3.19 -11.51 2.80
CA ARG A 181 -4.28 -11.93 3.69
C ARG A 181 -3.92 -13.11 4.58
N THR A 182 -2.98 -13.95 4.18
CA THR A 182 -2.56 -15.13 4.94
C THR A 182 -1.21 -14.96 5.63
N ARG A 183 -0.58 -13.79 5.52
CA ARG A 183 0.73 -13.52 6.12
C ARG A 183 0.69 -13.68 7.65
N PRO A 184 1.79 -14.17 8.25
CA PRO A 184 1.92 -14.20 9.70
C PRO A 184 1.88 -12.78 10.28
N LEU A 185 1.34 -12.66 11.48
CA LEU A 185 1.20 -11.43 12.24
C LEU A 185 1.95 -11.54 13.58
N ASP A 186 2.32 -10.39 14.13
CA ASP A 186 2.97 -10.33 15.45
C ASP A 186 2.10 -10.94 16.56
N ARG A 187 2.78 -11.43 17.59
CA ARG A 187 2.16 -12.13 18.73
C ARG A 187 1.18 -11.25 19.49
N VAL A 188 1.56 -10.00 19.75
CA VAL A 188 0.81 -9.08 20.61
C VAL A 188 0.64 -7.72 19.95
N TYR A 189 -0.60 -7.23 19.97
CA TYR A 189 -0.93 -5.88 19.54
C TYR A 189 -1.41 -5.05 20.74
N ALA A 190 -0.76 -3.90 20.96
CA ALA A 190 -1.15 -2.97 22.00
C ALA A 190 -2.52 -2.32 21.72
N VAL A 191 -2.79 -2.01 20.45
CA VAL A 191 -4.07 -1.42 20.04
C VAL A 191 -4.55 -2.08 18.76
N LEU A 192 -5.83 -2.48 18.73
CA LEU A 192 -6.55 -2.93 17.56
C LEU A 192 -7.70 -1.97 17.26
N LEU A 193 -7.70 -1.33 16.10
CA LEU A 193 -8.79 -0.48 15.62
C LEU A 193 -9.59 -1.25 14.56
N ILE A 194 -10.91 -1.33 14.72
CA ILE A 194 -11.81 -1.90 13.72
C ILE A 194 -12.82 -0.83 13.29
N ASP A 195 -12.89 -0.60 11.98
CA ASP A 195 -13.85 0.33 11.37
C ASP A 195 -14.36 -0.25 10.05
N CYS A 196 -15.43 0.34 9.52
CA CYS A 196 -16.02 -0.07 8.26
C CYS A 196 -16.17 1.10 7.28
N ILE A 197 -16.13 0.78 6.00
CA ILE A 197 -16.52 1.70 4.93
C ILE A 197 -17.55 1.05 4.03
N TYR A 198 -18.55 1.82 3.60
CA TYR A 198 -19.51 1.32 2.62
C TYR A 198 -18.99 1.60 1.21
N ILE A 199 -18.95 0.53 0.39
CA ILE A 199 -18.54 0.58 -1.01
C ILE A 199 -19.67 0.02 -1.87
N LYS A 200 -19.90 0.63 -3.03
CA LYS A 200 -20.83 0.12 -4.03
C LYS A 200 -20.21 -1.06 -4.77
N ILE A 201 -20.73 -2.26 -4.56
CA ILE A 201 -20.28 -3.48 -5.20
C ILE A 201 -21.46 -4.15 -5.89
N ARG A 202 -21.24 -4.67 -7.10
CA ARG A 202 -22.22 -5.44 -7.85
C ARG A 202 -22.16 -6.91 -7.44
N ASP A 203 -23.32 -7.44 -7.08
CA ASP A 203 -23.52 -8.84 -6.77
C ASP A 203 -24.95 -9.22 -7.23
N GLY A 204 -25.06 -9.53 -8.52
CA GLY A 204 -26.32 -9.42 -9.26
C GLY A 204 -26.74 -7.96 -9.48
N ALA A 205 -27.10 -7.26 -8.40
CA ALA A 205 -27.44 -5.84 -8.35
C ALA A 205 -26.35 -5.01 -7.63
N VAL A 206 -26.30 -3.71 -7.89
CA VAL A 206 -25.36 -2.80 -7.20
C VAL A 206 -25.92 -2.47 -5.82
N ALA A 207 -25.18 -2.85 -4.77
CA ALA A 207 -25.53 -2.57 -3.38
C ALA A 207 -24.37 -1.91 -2.63
N ASN A 208 -24.69 -1.17 -1.58
CA ASN A 208 -23.67 -0.68 -0.63
C ASN A 208 -23.31 -1.84 0.31
N LYS A 209 -22.14 -2.44 0.12
CA LYS A 209 -21.59 -3.46 1.02
C LYS A 209 -20.61 -2.82 2.01
N PRO A 210 -20.65 -3.16 3.31
CA PRO A 210 -19.63 -2.75 4.25
C PRO A 210 -18.33 -3.51 3.97
N VAL A 211 -17.19 -2.82 4.05
CA VAL A 211 -15.86 -3.41 4.07
C VAL A 211 -15.23 -3.06 5.40
N TYR A 212 -14.97 -4.08 6.21
CA TYR A 212 -14.35 -3.96 7.52
C TYR A 212 -12.85 -3.99 7.39
N ILE A 213 -12.18 -3.15 8.18
CA ILE A 213 -10.73 -3.04 8.20
C ILE A 213 -10.25 -3.12 9.64
N ALA A 214 -9.28 -4.00 9.89
CA ALA A 214 -8.56 -4.08 11.16
C ALA A 214 -7.18 -3.43 11.03
N VAL A 215 -6.86 -2.47 11.89
CA VAL A 215 -5.56 -1.80 11.93
C VAL A 215 -4.95 -1.97 13.33
N GLY A 216 -3.76 -2.54 13.41
CA GLY A 216 -3.06 -2.85 14.65
C GLY A 216 -1.87 -1.92 14.91
N ILE A 217 -1.54 -1.74 16.18
CA ILE A 217 -0.26 -1.19 16.65
C ILE A 217 0.42 -2.26 17.50
N ASN A 218 1.57 -2.76 17.06
CA ASN A 218 2.33 -3.78 17.81
C ASN A 218 3.08 -3.16 19.01
N LEU A 219 3.76 -3.99 19.80
CA LEU A 219 4.53 -3.52 20.97
C LEU A 219 5.73 -2.64 20.60
N ASP A 220 6.23 -2.70 19.36
CA ASP A 220 7.28 -1.83 18.82
C ASP A 220 6.75 -0.49 18.28
N GLY A 221 5.43 -0.31 18.30
CA GLY A 221 4.75 0.89 17.84
C GLY A 221 4.60 0.96 16.33
N ASP A 222 4.85 -0.14 15.62
CA ASP A 222 4.55 -0.27 14.20
C ASP A 222 3.06 -0.43 14.00
N ARG A 223 2.54 0.42 13.13
CA ARG A 223 1.17 0.38 12.67
C ARG A 223 1.10 -0.45 11.41
N ASP A 224 0.12 -1.35 11.34
CA ASP A 224 -0.14 -2.14 10.14
C ASP A 224 -1.64 -2.45 9.99
N VAL A 225 -2.08 -2.63 8.74
CA VAL A 225 -3.43 -3.13 8.45
C VAL A 225 -3.39 -4.66 8.53
N LEU A 226 -4.13 -5.24 9.48
CA LEU A 226 -4.06 -6.67 9.77
C LEU A 226 -4.96 -7.47 8.83
N GLY A 227 -6.11 -6.92 8.45
CA GLY A 227 -7.08 -7.59 7.59
C GLY A 227 -8.11 -6.66 6.97
N MET A 228 -8.77 -7.16 5.93
CA MET A 228 -9.92 -6.52 5.28
C MET A 228 -10.94 -7.59 4.88
N TRP A 229 -12.22 -7.31 5.10
CA TRP A 229 -13.30 -8.26 4.82
C TRP A 229 -14.52 -7.55 4.25
N VAL A 230 -15.10 -8.09 3.17
CA VAL A 230 -16.40 -7.63 2.68
C VAL A 230 -17.49 -8.29 3.50
N GLY A 231 -18.35 -7.48 4.09
CA GLY A 231 -19.55 -7.93 4.79
C GLY A 231 -20.77 -8.00 3.88
N THR A 232 -21.75 -8.79 4.31
CA THR A 232 -23.02 -8.98 3.59
C THR A 232 -24.10 -7.96 3.97
N GLY A 233 -23.79 -6.99 4.85
CA GLY A 233 -24.73 -5.93 5.26
C GLY A 233 -25.65 -6.29 6.43
N GLY A 234 -25.51 -7.49 7.00
CA GLY A 234 -26.15 -7.91 8.24
C GLY A 234 -25.10 -8.44 9.21
N GLU A 235 -24.58 -7.55 10.05
CA GLU A 235 -23.58 -7.86 11.08
C GLU A 235 -24.13 -8.87 12.08
N GLY A 236 -23.62 -10.10 12.02
CA GLY A 236 -23.84 -11.13 13.03
C GLY A 236 -22.53 -11.44 13.74
N ALA A 237 -22.61 -11.68 15.05
CA ALA A 237 -21.47 -12.10 15.89
C ALA A 237 -20.64 -13.25 15.26
N LYS A 238 -21.27 -14.12 14.46
CA LYS A 238 -20.60 -15.19 13.71
C LYS A 238 -19.54 -14.70 12.71
N GLN A 239 -19.77 -13.59 12.02
CA GLN A 239 -18.79 -13.01 11.07
C GLN A 239 -17.58 -12.46 11.83
N TRP A 240 -17.83 -11.74 12.93
CA TRP A 240 -16.77 -11.24 13.80
C TRP A 240 -15.92 -12.37 14.36
N MET A 241 -16.54 -13.40 14.93
CA MET A 241 -15.83 -14.58 15.40
C MET A 241 -14.94 -15.20 14.32
N THR A 242 -15.42 -15.27 13.08
CA THR A 242 -14.64 -15.80 11.95
C THR A 242 -13.40 -14.95 11.67
N TRP A 243 -13.56 -13.62 11.54
CA TRP A 243 -12.45 -12.71 11.21
C TRP A 243 -11.44 -12.56 12.34
N LEU A 244 -11.91 -12.48 13.58
CA LEU A 244 -11.04 -12.39 14.76
C LEU A 244 -10.29 -13.70 14.99
N THR A 245 -10.92 -14.86 14.78
CA THR A 245 -10.25 -16.16 14.82
C THR A 245 -9.23 -16.30 13.71
N GLU A 246 -9.49 -15.75 12.51
CA GLU A 246 -8.51 -15.69 11.43
C GLU A 246 -7.27 -14.88 11.81
N LEU A 247 -7.45 -13.70 12.43
CA LEU A 247 -6.32 -12.92 12.96
C LEU A 247 -5.53 -13.71 14.01
N ARG A 248 -6.22 -14.40 14.92
CA ARG A 248 -5.59 -15.26 15.94
C ARG A 248 -4.79 -16.40 15.31
N ASN A 249 -5.35 -17.07 14.31
CA ASN A 249 -4.68 -18.17 13.59
C ASN A 249 -3.46 -17.71 12.79
N ARG A 250 -3.39 -16.43 12.41
CA ARG A 250 -2.23 -15.82 11.76
C ARG A 250 -1.13 -15.39 12.73
N GLY A 251 -1.37 -15.47 14.04
CA GLY A 251 -0.37 -15.21 15.07
C GLY A 251 -0.76 -14.21 16.14
N VAL A 252 -1.93 -13.54 16.04
CA VAL A 252 -2.37 -12.58 17.06
C VAL A 252 -2.85 -13.32 18.31
N HIS A 253 -1.96 -13.56 19.24
CA HIS A 253 -2.25 -14.28 20.48
C HIS A 253 -2.89 -13.39 21.53
N ASP A 254 -2.57 -12.09 21.53
CA ASP A 254 -3.10 -11.16 22.52
C ASP A 254 -3.31 -9.75 21.95
N VAL A 255 -4.34 -9.07 22.46
CA VAL A 255 -4.67 -7.68 22.16
C VAL A 255 -4.92 -6.96 23.49
N LEU A 256 -4.21 -5.87 23.76
CA LEU A 256 -4.38 -5.15 25.02
C LEU A 256 -5.67 -4.31 24.99
N ILE A 257 -5.83 -3.50 23.94
CA ILE A 257 -6.96 -2.58 23.77
C ILE A 257 -7.57 -2.77 22.38
N ALA A 258 -8.87 -3.03 22.30
CA ALA A 258 -9.61 -3.06 21.04
C ALA A 258 -10.58 -1.87 20.96
N CYS A 259 -10.35 -0.95 20.03
CA CYS A 259 -11.28 0.15 19.76
C CYS A 259 -12.21 -0.21 18.61
N CYS A 260 -13.49 -0.28 18.90
CA CYS A 260 -14.52 -0.68 17.96
C CYS A 260 -15.45 0.51 17.65
N ASP A 261 -15.92 0.62 16.41
CA ASP A 261 -17.20 1.30 16.16
C ASP A 261 -18.32 0.46 16.81
N GLY A 262 -19.49 1.04 17.13
CA GLY A 262 -20.59 0.42 17.89
C GLY A 262 -21.32 -0.74 17.19
N LEU A 263 -20.56 -1.59 16.50
CA LEU A 263 -20.96 -2.74 15.71
C LEU A 263 -21.47 -3.84 16.65
N LYS A 264 -22.63 -4.38 16.31
CA LYS A 264 -23.33 -5.33 17.17
C LYS A 264 -22.54 -6.63 17.27
N GLY A 265 -22.36 -7.16 18.49
CA GLY A 265 -21.70 -8.43 18.72
C GLY A 265 -20.17 -8.40 18.63
N LEU A 266 -19.57 -7.26 18.25
CA LEU A 266 -18.12 -7.15 18.12
C LEU A 266 -17.42 -7.16 19.49
N PRO A 267 -17.85 -6.37 20.51
CA PRO A 267 -17.25 -6.44 21.84
C PRO A 267 -17.23 -7.85 22.44
N GLU A 268 -18.34 -8.57 22.31
CA GLU A 268 -18.49 -9.94 22.79
C GLU A 268 -17.54 -10.88 22.03
N SER A 269 -17.49 -10.76 20.70
CA SER A 269 -16.59 -11.59 19.88
C SER A 269 -15.11 -11.33 20.15
N VAL A 270 -14.74 -10.07 20.46
CA VAL A 270 -13.37 -9.72 20.85
C VAL A 270 -13.00 -10.42 22.16
N ASN A 271 -13.87 -10.37 23.16
CA ASN A 271 -13.61 -11.01 24.46
C ASN A 271 -13.67 -12.54 24.37
N ASP A 272 -14.45 -13.13 23.46
CA ASP A 272 -14.43 -14.57 23.21
C ASP A 272 -13.09 -15.05 22.61
N VAL A 273 -12.49 -14.24 21.73
CA VAL A 273 -11.21 -14.58 21.08
C VAL A 273 -10.01 -14.23 21.96
N TRP A 274 -10.05 -13.07 22.64
CA TRP A 274 -9.01 -12.54 23.52
C TRP A 274 -9.63 -12.03 24.85
N PRO A 275 -9.84 -12.92 25.84
CA PRO A 275 -10.61 -12.62 27.06
C PRO A 275 -10.06 -11.51 27.97
N GLN A 276 -8.78 -11.17 27.83
CA GLN A 276 -8.13 -10.13 28.63
C GLN A 276 -8.11 -8.77 27.92
N THR A 277 -8.76 -8.63 26.77
CA THR A 277 -8.77 -7.38 25.99
C THR A 277 -9.68 -6.34 26.64
N ASP A 278 -9.18 -5.12 26.80
CA ASP A 278 -10.01 -3.98 27.15
C ASP A 278 -10.72 -3.46 25.88
N VAL A 279 -12.04 -3.65 25.80
CA VAL A 279 -12.84 -3.17 24.67
C VAL A 279 -13.29 -1.73 24.91
N GLN A 280 -12.85 -0.84 24.02
CA GLN A 280 -13.22 0.57 24.00
C GLN A 280 -14.17 0.86 22.83
N LEU A 281 -15.28 1.56 23.10
CA LEU A 281 -16.11 2.12 22.06
C LEU A 281 -15.49 3.41 21.52
N CYS A 282 -15.42 3.55 20.21
CA CYS A 282 -14.86 4.75 19.59
C CYS A 282 -15.71 6.00 19.91
N VAL A 283 -15.14 6.92 20.69
CA VAL A 283 -15.81 8.18 21.08
C VAL A 283 -16.16 9.05 19.86
N VAL A 284 -15.35 9.02 18.80
CA VAL A 284 -15.62 9.80 17.58
C VAL A 284 -16.86 9.28 16.87
N HIS A 285 -17.03 7.96 16.77
CA HIS A 285 -18.23 7.35 16.20
C HIS A 285 -19.46 7.58 17.07
N LEU A 286 -19.29 7.54 18.39
CA LEU A 286 -20.37 7.84 19.33
C LEU A 286 -20.85 9.29 19.22
N VAL A 287 -19.93 10.25 19.12
CA VAL A 287 -20.25 11.68 18.87
C VAL A 287 -20.94 11.84 17.51
N ARG A 288 -20.42 11.23 16.44
CA ARG A 288 -21.06 11.28 15.10
C ARG A 288 -22.48 10.72 15.13
N THR A 289 -22.68 9.60 15.83
CA THR A 289 -24.00 8.99 16.02
C THR A 289 -24.94 9.92 16.77
N SER A 290 -24.45 10.57 17.83
CA SER A 290 -25.22 11.56 18.60
C SER A 290 -25.73 12.71 17.73
N LEU A 291 -24.86 13.24 16.85
CA LEU A 291 -25.21 14.33 15.95
C LEU A 291 -26.29 13.96 14.92
N ARG A 292 -26.49 12.67 14.59
CA ARG A 292 -27.56 12.23 13.69
C ARG A 292 -28.96 12.40 14.28
N TYR A 293 -29.09 12.38 15.61
CA TYR A 293 -30.35 12.58 16.31
C TYR A 293 -30.63 14.04 16.65
N ALA A 294 -29.60 14.89 16.59
CA ALA A 294 -29.70 16.31 16.94
C ALA A 294 -29.95 17.20 15.71
N ALA A 295 -30.69 18.29 15.93
CA ALA A 295 -30.84 19.32 14.90
C ALA A 295 -29.50 20.03 14.63
N LYS A 296 -29.22 20.35 13.36
CA LYS A 296 -27.94 20.95 12.91
C LYS A 296 -27.52 22.19 13.71
N GLN A 297 -28.48 23.03 14.11
CA GLN A 297 -28.21 24.26 14.87
C GLN A 297 -27.57 24.00 16.25
N HIS A 298 -27.73 22.80 16.83
CA HIS A 298 -27.12 22.44 18.12
C HIS A 298 -25.84 21.63 17.99
N TRP A 299 -25.42 21.27 16.76
CA TRP A 299 -24.29 20.36 16.56
C TRP A 299 -23.00 20.89 17.20
N SER A 300 -22.73 22.18 17.09
CA SER A 300 -21.53 22.80 17.67
C SER A 300 -21.55 22.74 19.21
N ALA A 301 -22.69 23.04 19.84
CA ALA A 301 -22.85 23.00 21.29
C ALA A 301 -22.72 21.57 21.82
N ILE A 302 -23.43 20.62 21.20
CA ILE A 302 -23.39 19.20 21.58
C ILE A 302 -21.98 18.64 21.41
N ALA A 303 -21.31 18.89 20.27
CA ALA A 303 -19.96 18.40 20.03
C ALA A 303 -18.94 18.98 21.03
N ARG A 304 -19.10 20.25 21.42
CA ARG A 304 -18.26 20.89 22.44
C ARG A 304 -18.46 20.26 23.81
N GLN A 305 -19.69 20.10 24.27
CA GLN A 305 -19.97 19.53 25.60
C GLN A 305 -19.59 18.04 25.67
N LEU A 306 -19.88 17.25 24.63
CA LEU A 306 -19.42 15.86 24.57
C LEU A 306 -17.88 15.75 24.54
N ARG A 307 -17.19 16.73 23.96
CA ARG A 307 -15.72 16.82 24.05
C ARG A 307 -15.24 17.01 25.48
N GLU A 308 -15.92 17.83 26.27
CA GLU A 308 -15.59 17.99 27.69
C GLU A 308 -15.73 16.65 28.43
N VAL A 309 -16.72 15.81 28.10
CA VAL A 309 -16.87 14.46 28.67
C VAL A 309 -15.64 13.59 28.39
N TYR A 310 -15.30 13.32 27.12
CA TYR A 310 -14.21 12.39 26.80
C TYR A 310 -12.79 12.97 26.97
N THR A 311 -12.66 14.25 27.32
CA THR A 311 -11.38 14.87 27.69
C THR A 311 -11.21 15.06 29.19
N ALA A 312 -12.15 14.58 30.01
CA ALA A 312 -12.07 14.60 31.46
C ALA A 312 -10.82 13.85 31.98
N LYS A 313 -10.36 14.20 33.18
CA LYS A 313 -9.17 13.59 33.79
C LYS A 313 -9.49 12.24 34.42
N THR A 314 -10.70 12.07 34.96
CA THR A 314 -11.15 10.84 35.63
C THR A 314 -12.51 10.40 35.11
N ALA A 315 -12.88 9.15 35.38
CA ALA A 315 -14.22 8.63 35.07
C ALA A 315 -15.32 9.43 35.79
N ASP A 316 -15.13 9.73 37.08
CA ASP A 316 -16.08 10.51 37.88
C ASP A 316 -16.30 11.92 37.29
N GLU A 317 -15.23 12.59 36.83
CA GLU A 317 -15.36 13.90 36.20
C GLU A 317 -16.08 13.80 34.84
N ALA A 318 -15.85 12.73 34.09
CA ALA A 318 -16.56 12.48 32.84
C ALA A 318 -18.05 12.25 33.09
N GLU A 319 -18.40 11.50 34.13
CA GLU A 319 -19.78 11.21 34.53
C GLU A 319 -20.50 12.50 34.92
N GLN A 320 -19.92 13.33 35.80
CA GLN A 320 -20.51 14.62 36.18
C GLN A 320 -20.68 15.59 35.00
N ARG A 321 -19.78 15.54 34.01
CA ARG A 321 -19.93 16.33 32.76
C ARG A 321 -21.05 15.77 31.90
N PHE A 322 -21.19 14.46 31.84
CA PHE A 322 -22.24 13.80 31.08
C PHE A 322 -23.62 13.97 31.72
N ASP A 323 -23.72 13.99 33.06
CA ASP A 323 -24.95 14.29 33.79
C ASP A 323 -25.46 15.69 33.47
N ARG A 324 -24.58 16.71 33.51
CA ARG A 324 -24.93 18.08 33.10
C ARG A 324 -25.35 18.17 31.63
N PHE A 325 -24.69 17.41 30.76
CA PHE A 325 -25.11 17.30 29.37
C PHE A 325 -26.51 16.66 29.24
N ALA A 326 -26.81 15.65 30.05
CA ALA A 326 -28.10 14.99 30.08
C ALA A 326 -29.22 15.88 30.65
N GLU A 327 -28.92 16.73 31.63
CA GLU A 327 -29.85 17.75 32.13
C GLU A 327 -30.20 18.77 31.04
N GLU A 328 -29.21 19.25 30.29
CA GLU A 328 -29.40 20.27 29.25
C GLU A 328 -30.11 19.72 28.01
N TRP A 329 -29.76 18.51 27.57
CA TRP A 329 -30.23 17.96 26.29
C TRP A 329 -31.18 16.78 26.41
N GLY A 330 -31.34 16.18 27.59
CA GLY A 330 -32.07 14.92 27.76
C GLY A 330 -33.55 15.00 27.42
N GLU A 331 -34.20 16.13 27.69
CA GLU A 331 -35.60 16.34 27.32
C GLU A 331 -35.75 16.41 25.78
N ARG A 332 -34.82 17.11 25.11
CA ARG A 332 -34.91 17.36 23.68
C ARG A 332 -34.38 16.20 22.83
N TYR A 333 -33.34 15.52 23.30
CA TYR A 333 -32.60 14.48 22.60
C TYR A 333 -32.36 13.25 23.49
N PRO A 334 -33.41 12.60 24.02
CA PRO A 334 -33.28 11.47 24.94
C PRO A 334 -32.50 10.30 24.32
N ALA A 335 -32.66 10.06 23.01
CA ALA A 335 -31.93 9.02 22.29
C ALA A 335 -30.40 9.19 22.33
N VAL A 336 -29.90 10.42 22.41
CA VAL A 336 -28.45 10.68 22.58
C VAL A 336 -28.01 10.20 23.96
N ILE A 337 -28.77 10.53 25.01
CA ILE A 337 -28.45 10.16 26.38
C ILE A 337 -28.48 8.64 26.54
N ASP A 338 -29.53 7.99 26.05
CA ASP A 338 -29.69 6.54 26.11
C ASP A 338 -28.53 5.81 25.42
N THR A 339 -28.06 6.35 24.28
CA THR A 339 -26.96 5.75 23.54
C THR A 339 -25.66 5.80 24.34
N TRP A 340 -25.34 6.94 24.94
CA TRP A 340 -24.14 7.08 25.78
C TRP A 340 -24.23 6.26 27.06
N ARG A 341 -25.37 6.26 27.75
CA ARG A 341 -25.59 5.46 28.98
C ARG A 341 -25.45 3.96 28.71
N ARG A 342 -26.05 3.46 27.61
CA ARG A 342 -25.96 2.04 27.24
C ARG A 342 -24.53 1.58 27.00
N HIS A 343 -23.67 2.48 26.53
CA HIS A 343 -22.29 2.15 26.17
C HIS A 343 -21.27 2.71 27.17
N TRP A 344 -21.70 3.25 28.31
CA TRP A 344 -20.86 4.03 29.21
C TRP A 344 -19.61 3.26 29.66
N GLU A 345 -19.77 1.99 30.04
CA GLU A 345 -18.67 1.11 30.44
C GLU A 345 -17.58 0.97 29.37
N HIS A 346 -17.97 0.85 28.10
CA HIS A 346 -17.04 0.79 26.98
C HIS A 346 -16.52 2.17 26.56
N VAL A 347 -17.16 3.26 26.97
CA VAL A 347 -16.74 4.62 26.66
C VAL A 347 -15.64 5.09 27.60
N ILE A 348 -15.70 4.76 28.89
CA ILE A 348 -14.78 5.29 29.90
C ILE A 348 -13.47 4.52 30.04
N VAL A 349 -13.31 3.36 29.37
CA VAL A 349 -12.12 2.51 29.50
C VAL A 349 -10.84 3.30 29.29
N PHE A 350 -10.79 4.15 28.27
CA PHE A 350 -9.59 4.94 27.98
C PHE A 350 -9.22 5.95 29.10
N LEU A 351 -10.18 6.36 29.94
CA LEU A 351 -9.92 7.29 31.05
C LEU A 351 -9.07 6.64 32.16
N ARG A 352 -8.96 5.31 32.20
CA ARG A 352 -8.05 4.60 33.12
C ARG A 352 -6.58 4.87 32.79
N PHE A 353 -6.26 5.20 31.54
CA PHE A 353 -4.89 5.40 31.09
C PHE A 353 -4.45 6.87 31.19
N PRO A 354 -3.14 7.16 31.33
CA PRO A 354 -2.62 8.52 31.25
C PRO A 354 -2.73 9.09 29.83
N ALA A 355 -2.61 10.42 29.73
CA ALA A 355 -2.77 11.17 28.47
C ALA A 355 -1.98 10.63 27.25
N PRO A 356 -0.73 10.13 27.38
CA PRO A 356 0.01 9.55 26.26
C PRO A 356 -0.71 8.36 25.60
N ILE A 357 -1.30 7.46 26.40
CA ILE A 357 -2.07 6.31 25.90
C ILE A 357 -3.41 6.78 25.37
N ARG A 358 -4.11 7.67 26.09
CA ARG A 358 -5.41 8.20 25.65
C ARG A 358 -5.33 8.71 24.22
N ARG A 359 -4.30 9.50 23.90
CA ARG A 359 -4.10 10.04 22.56
C ARG A 359 -3.95 8.94 21.51
N VAL A 360 -3.30 7.82 21.81
CA VAL A 360 -3.22 6.69 20.86
C VAL A 360 -4.59 6.02 20.70
N VAL A 361 -5.32 5.82 21.79
CA VAL A 361 -6.59 5.06 21.84
C VAL A 361 -7.76 5.83 21.22
N TYR A 362 -7.97 7.11 21.58
CA TYR A 362 -9.11 7.88 21.06
C TYR A 362 -8.84 8.55 19.71
N THR A 363 -7.58 8.72 19.28
CA THR A 363 -7.32 9.32 17.96
C THR A 363 -7.56 8.30 16.86
N THR A 364 -8.73 8.38 16.24
CA THR A 364 -9.09 7.62 15.05
C THR A 364 -8.33 8.08 13.80
N ASN A 365 -7.39 9.02 13.93
CA ASN A 365 -6.67 9.65 12.81
C ASN A 365 -6.09 8.63 11.82
N MET A 366 -5.54 7.51 12.31
CA MET A 366 -4.98 6.48 11.43
C MET A 366 -6.06 5.83 10.55
N ILE A 367 -7.11 5.31 11.18
CA ILE A 367 -8.18 4.59 10.46
C ILE A 367 -9.05 5.56 9.65
N GLU A 368 -9.23 6.79 10.11
CA GLU A 368 -9.90 7.86 9.35
C GLU A 368 -9.10 8.32 8.14
N SER A 369 -7.78 8.46 8.28
CA SER A 369 -6.88 8.75 7.15
C SER A 369 -6.95 7.64 6.11
N LEU A 370 -6.93 6.38 6.54
CA LEU A 370 -7.10 5.23 5.65
C LEU A 370 -8.47 5.26 4.96
N ASN A 371 -9.55 5.47 5.71
CA ASN A 371 -10.91 5.53 5.18
C ASN A 371 -11.10 6.70 4.21
N SER A 372 -10.45 7.84 4.45
CA SER A 372 -10.42 8.97 3.52
C SER A 372 -9.75 8.58 2.19
N ARG A 373 -8.60 7.89 2.26
CA ARG A 373 -7.89 7.38 1.06
C ARG A 373 -8.73 6.37 0.29
N PHE A 374 -9.39 5.44 0.99
CA PHE A 374 -10.31 4.50 0.37
C PHE A 374 -11.46 5.22 -0.33
N ARG A 375 -12.12 6.17 0.32
CA ARG A 375 -13.19 6.98 -0.31
C ARG A 375 -12.69 7.72 -1.56
N GLN A 376 -11.46 8.23 -1.54
CA GLN A 376 -10.87 8.89 -2.71
C GLN A 376 -10.69 7.91 -3.88
N ALA A 377 -10.17 6.71 -3.62
CA ALA A 377 -9.94 5.70 -4.64
C ALA A 377 -11.24 5.08 -5.17
N THR A 378 -12.27 4.91 -4.34
CA THR A 378 -13.54 4.27 -4.71
C THR A 378 -14.51 5.24 -5.37
N ARG A 379 -14.53 6.53 -5.00
CA ARG A 379 -15.47 7.53 -5.52
C ARG A 379 -15.38 7.69 -7.04
N ARG A 380 -14.18 7.55 -7.63
CA ARG A 380 -13.97 7.69 -9.08
C ARG A 380 -14.63 6.57 -9.90
N ARG A 381 -14.74 5.35 -9.36
CA ARG A 381 -15.25 4.18 -10.09
C ARG A 381 -16.77 4.08 -10.14
N GLY A 382 -17.48 4.76 -9.25
CA GLY A 382 -18.93 4.63 -9.10
C GLY A 382 -19.35 3.32 -8.41
N HIS A 383 -19.03 2.15 -8.99
CA HIS A 383 -19.23 0.83 -8.38
C HIS A 383 -18.14 -0.17 -8.83
N PHE A 384 -17.98 -1.25 -8.06
CA PHE A 384 -17.11 -2.38 -8.39
C PHE A 384 -17.90 -3.55 -9.00
N PRO A 385 -17.31 -4.33 -9.92
CA PRO A 385 -17.98 -5.46 -10.56
C PRO A 385 -18.19 -6.65 -9.62
N ASP A 386 -17.32 -6.81 -8.61
CA ASP A 386 -17.31 -7.90 -7.65
C ASP A 386 -16.49 -7.50 -6.39
N ASP A 387 -16.54 -8.35 -5.37
CA ASP A 387 -15.86 -8.13 -4.08
C ASP A 387 -14.33 -8.13 -4.25
N ASP A 388 -13.77 -9.00 -5.10
CA ASP A 388 -12.32 -9.11 -5.33
C ASP A 388 -11.73 -7.85 -5.98
N ALA A 389 -12.44 -7.25 -6.93
CA ALA A 389 -12.05 -6.01 -7.57
C ALA A 389 -12.03 -4.84 -6.57
N ALA A 390 -12.97 -4.83 -5.62
CA ALA A 390 -12.99 -3.85 -4.53
C ALA A 390 -11.77 -4.05 -3.62
N LEU A 391 -11.58 -5.27 -3.09
CA LEU A 391 -10.46 -5.61 -2.20
C LEU A 391 -9.11 -5.34 -2.86
N LYS A 392 -8.96 -5.62 -4.16
CA LYS A 392 -7.74 -5.34 -4.93
C LYS A 392 -7.37 -3.86 -4.90
N VAL A 393 -8.33 -2.96 -5.12
CA VAL A 393 -8.08 -1.51 -5.07
C VAL A 393 -7.73 -1.07 -3.66
N LEU A 394 -8.47 -1.53 -2.64
CA LEU A 394 -8.19 -1.18 -1.25
C LEU A 394 -6.80 -1.67 -0.82
N TYR A 395 -6.42 -2.88 -1.21
CA TYR A 395 -5.09 -3.43 -0.98
C TYR A 395 -3.99 -2.55 -1.59
N LEU A 396 -4.15 -2.15 -2.85
CA LEU A 396 -3.22 -1.23 -3.48
C LEU A 396 -3.16 0.13 -2.79
N VAL A 397 -4.29 0.63 -2.28
CA VAL A 397 -4.31 1.87 -1.48
C VAL A 397 -3.54 1.69 -0.18
N ILE A 398 -3.59 0.53 0.47
CA ILE A 398 -2.78 0.24 1.67
C ILE A 398 -1.29 0.19 1.32
N ARG A 399 -0.92 -0.53 0.26
CA ARG A 399 0.48 -0.78 -0.12
C ARG A 399 1.19 0.44 -0.70
N ASN A 400 0.47 1.38 -1.30
CA ASN A 400 1.08 2.56 -1.91
C ASN A 400 1.22 3.69 -0.88
N PRO A 401 2.44 3.98 -0.37
CA PRO A 401 2.64 5.12 0.52
C PRO A 401 2.42 6.44 -0.22
N ILE A 402 1.90 7.44 0.48
CA ILE A 402 1.79 8.80 -0.06
C ILE A 402 3.04 9.57 0.39
N LYS A 403 3.82 10.08 -0.56
CA LYS A 403 4.96 10.94 -0.24
C LYS A 403 4.49 12.15 0.57
N ASN A 404 5.25 12.52 1.60
CA ASN A 404 5.02 13.67 2.46
C ASN A 404 3.68 13.66 3.23
N ARG A 405 3.11 12.48 3.49
CA ARG A 405 1.94 12.33 4.38
C ARG A 405 2.14 11.22 5.41
N PRO A 406 1.50 11.30 6.58
CA PRO A 406 1.46 10.19 7.53
C PRO A 406 0.86 8.95 6.84
N ASN A 407 1.64 7.90 6.75
CA ASN A 407 1.17 6.62 6.22
C ASN A 407 0.43 5.84 7.32
N VAL A 408 -0.54 5.05 6.86
CA VAL A 408 -1.35 4.19 7.71
C VAL A 408 -0.45 3.13 8.34
N THR A 409 0.53 2.63 7.56
CA THR A 409 1.63 1.81 8.05
C THR A 409 2.80 2.67 8.54
N GLY A 410 3.57 2.16 9.50
CA GLY A 410 4.80 2.78 10.02
C GLY A 410 4.72 3.15 11.50
N LYS A 411 5.71 3.91 12.00
CA LYS A 411 5.91 4.11 13.44
C LYS A 411 4.94 5.10 14.09
N THR A 412 4.53 4.79 15.31
CA THR A 412 3.73 5.66 16.19
C THR A 412 4.61 6.73 16.86
N PRO A 413 4.29 8.03 16.70
CA PRO A 413 5.02 9.09 17.38
C PRO A 413 4.99 8.92 18.90
N SER A 414 6.10 9.20 19.57
CA SER A 414 6.22 9.12 21.04
C SER A 414 5.85 7.75 21.64
N TRP A 415 6.00 6.67 20.87
CA TRP A 415 5.60 5.32 21.29
C TRP A 415 6.28 4.85 22.57
N LYS A 416 7.56 5.20 22.78
CA LYS A 416 8.32 4.82 23.98
C LYS A 416 7.67 5.31 25.29
N GLN A 417 7.01 6.47 25.28
CA GLN A 417 6.26 6.94 26.44
C GLN A 417 4.97 6.14 26.65
N ALA A 418 4.26 5.83 25.56
CA ALA A 418 3.02 5.07 25.61
C ALA A 418 3.25 3.63 26.08
N ILE A 419 4.24 2.93 25.53
CA ILE A 419 4.55 1.53 25.89
C ILE A 419 5.03 1.38 27.33
N ASN A 420 5.83 2.33 27.84
CA ASN A 420 6.24 2.33 29.25
C ASN A 420 5.05 2.46 30.19
N SER A 421 4.07 3.30 29.83
CA SER A 421 2.82 3.37 30.58
C SER A 421 2.03 2.07 30.43
N LEU A 422 1.88 1.50 29.23
CA LEU A 422 1.16 0.24 29.03
C LEU A 422 1.75 -0.92 29.84
N ALA A 423 3.07 -1.01 29.95
CA ALA A 423 3.74 -2.00 30.78
C ALA A 423 3.31 -1.93 32.26
N GLY A 424 3.06 -0.73 32.80
CA GLY A 424 2.55 -0.57 34.16
C GLY A 424 1.10 -1.03 34.35
N TYR A 425 0.28 -1.04 33.30
CA TYR A 425 -1.14 -1.45 33.37
C TYR A 425 -1.35 -2.93 33.00
N TYR A 426 -0.57 -3.44 32.06
CA TYR A 426 -0.73 -4.77 31.48
C TYR A 426 0.36 -5.77 31.93
N GLY A 427 1.42 -5.29 32.59
CA GLY A 427 2.47 -6.13 33.19
C GLY A 427 3.11 -7.08 32.18
N ASP A 428 3.15 -8.36 32.56
CA ASP A 428 3.76 -9.47 31.83
C ASP A 428 3.27 -9.60 30.38
N ARG A 429 2.03 -9.15 30.08
CA ARG A 429 1.48 -9.12 28.72
C ARG A 429 2.21 -8.17 27.77
N VAL A 430 3.05 -7.28 28.31
CA VAL A 430 3.89 -6.35 27.55
C VAL A 430 5.37 -6.70 27.69
N THR A 431 5.81 -7.20 28.84
CA THR A 431 7.24 -7.39 29.14
C THR A 431 7.82 -8.73 28.73
N ASP A 432 6.99 -9.76 28.50
CA ASP A 432 7.46 -11.14 28.25
C ASP A 432 7.61 -11.48 26.76
N HIS A 433 7.87 -10.48 25.91
CA HIS A 433 7.83 -10.58 24.44
C HIS A 433 9.09 -10.09 23.73
#